data_AF-A0A960SXA3-F1
#
_entry.id   AF-A0A960SXA3-F1
#
_cell.length_a   1.000
_cell.length_b   1.000
_cell.length_c   1.000
_cell.angle_alpha   90.00
_cell.angle_beta   90.00
_cell.angle_gamma   90.00
#
_symmetry.space_group_name_H-M   'P 1'
#
loop_
_entity.id
_entity.type
_entity.pdbx_description
1 polymer ?
#
loop_
_entity_poly.entity_id
_entity_poly.type
_entity_poly.pdbx_seq_one_letter_code
_entity_poly.pdbx_strand_id
1 'polypeptide(L)'
;MNTDPNLELLVALYIEGKCGSEQLNELSSLLLREEGNRRYFLEMVLLDRDLEVLGSSGQRGVAGSPLPVELVLQRQRRRTVRNALLAAAAVVLVSALMLWMQMVPKREAALASFRITPDSIYELTHAGGGKQPAGNIMAVGSHLVINHGAVELNLPYEVRALIEGPASLALHDPKTVKLDYGHAFFEVGSKEGRGFTVISPHQRVVDLGTAFGVDVKPHREAVELHVFQGKVRVDSTKGVMGEVLSAPHSVLL
;
A
#
# COMPACT_ATOMS: atom_id res chain seq x y z
N MET A 1 -56.46 25.59 -33.10
CA MET A 1 -57.04 26.95 -33.07
C MET A 1 -56.76 27.56 -34.42
N ASN A 2 -57.79 27.89 -35.20
CA ASN A 2 -57.64 28.58 -36.49
C ASN A 2 -57.43 30.06 -36.16
N THR A 3 -56.18 30.52 -36.11
CA THR A 3 -55.86 31.95 -36.04
C THR A 3 -56.07 32.55 -37.43
N ASP A 4 -56.73 33.71 -37.48
CA ASP A 4 -56.93 34.45 -38.73
C ASP A 4 -55.56 34.90 -39.27
N PRO A 5 -55.16 34.54 -40.51
CA PRO A 5 -53.87 34.92 -41.07
C PRO A 5 -53.62 36.44 -41.05
N ASN A 6 -54.69 37.24 -41.08
CA ASN A 6 -54.60 38.69 -41.01
C ASN A 6 -54.18 39.18 -39.61
N LEU A 7 -54.61 38.49 -38.55
CA LEU A 7 -54.22 38.79 -37.18
C LEU A 7 -52.71 38.55 -36.98
N GLU A 8 -52.19 37.42 -37.45
CA GLU A 8 -50.77 37.08 -37.28
C GLU A 8 -49.85 38.12 -37.91
N LEU A 9 -50.20 38.60 -39.11
CA LEU A 9 -49.46 39.64 -39.82
C LEU A 9 -49.46 40.98 -39.08
N LEU A 10 -50.64 41.40 -38.57
CA LEU A 10 -50.76 42.66 -37.83
C LEU A 10 -50.02 42.63 -36.50
N VAL A 11 -50.01 41.47 -35.80
CA VAL A 11 -49.25 41.29 -34.56
C VAL A 11 -47.74 41.35 -34.84
N ALA A 12 -47.26 40.71 -35.91
CA ALA A 12 -45.86 40.77 -36.30
C ALA A 12 -45.41 42.21 -36.65
N LEU A 13 -46.22 42.94 -37.44
CA LEU A 13 -45.95 44.35 -37.76
C LEU A 13 -45.93 45.25 -36.52
N TYR A 14 -46.79 44.96 -35.54
CA TYR A 14 -46.80 45.68 -34.26
C TYR A 14 -45.52 45.43 -33.45
N ILE A 15 -45.10 44.17 -33.31
CA ILE A 15 -43.86 43.79 -32.60
C ILE A 15 -42.62 44.42 -33.25
N GLU A 16 -42.56 44.43 -34.59
CA GLU A 16 -41.47 45.05 -35.34
C GLU A 16 -41.48 46.60 -35.32
N GLY A 17 -42.51 47.22 -34.74
CA GLY A 17 -42.66 48.69 -34.70
C GLY A 17 -42.98 49.33 -36.07
N LYS A 18 -43.45 48.55 -37.03
CA LYS A 18 -43.77 48.99 -38.41
C LYS A 18 -45.27 49.15 -38.67
N CYS A 19 -46.08 49.09 -37.62
CA CYS A 19 -47.53 49.20 -37.71
C CYS A 19 -47.95 50.68 -37.85
N GLY A 20 -48.58 51.04 -38.97
CA GLY A 20 -49.17 52.36 -39.20
C GLY A 20 -50.49 52.58 -38.43
N SER A 21 -51.01 53.80 -38.43
CA SER A 21 -52.23 54.16 -37.67
C SER A 21 -53.48 53.39 -38.11
N GLU A 22 -53.62 53.11 -39.40
CA GLU A 22 -54.74 52.33 -39.96
C GLU A 22 -54.68 50.87 -39.50
N GLN A 23 -53.51 50.26 -39.60
CA GLN A 23 -53.24 48.87 -39.19
C GLN A 23 -53.37 48.68 -37.66
N LEU A 24 -53.03 49.71 -36.88
CA LEU A 24 -53.14 49.67 -35.43
C LEU A 24 -54.61 49.77 -34.97
N ASN A 25 -55.43 50.53 -35.70
CA ASN A 25 -56.88 50.56 -35.50
C ASN A 25 -57.54 49.22 -35.87
N GLU A 26 -57.10 48.61 -36.97
CA GLU A 26 -57.56 47.28 -37.41
C GLU A 26 -57.22 46.21 -36.36
N LEU A 27 -55.96 46.19 -35.89
CA LEU A 27 -55.51 45.30 -34.82
C LEU A 27 -56.34 45.50 -33.54
N SER A 28 -56.57 46.75 -33.12
CA SER A 28 -57.39 47.07 -31.95
C SER A 28 -58.82 46.53 -32.07
N SER A 29 -59.43 46.67 -33.26
CA SER A 29 -60.76 46.14 -33.53
C SER A 29 -60.83 44.61 -33.41
N LEU A 30 -59.80 43.91 -33.88
CA LEU A 30 -59.68 42.45 -33.81
C LEU A 30 -59.45 41.95 -32.38
N LEU A 31 -58.69 42.69 -31.57
CA LEU A 31 -58.45 42.39 -30.15
C LEU A 31 -59.70 42.60 -29.28
N LEU A 32 -60.53 43.60 -29.61
CA LEU A 32 -61.78 43.84 -28.88
C LEU A 32 -62.84 42.78 -29.18
N ARG A 33 -62.85 42.24 -30.41
CA ARG A 33 -63.89 41.31 -30.90
C ARG A 33 -63.89 39.95 -30.23
N GLU A 34 -62.72 39.34 -30.01
CA GLU A 34 -62.61 37.98 -29.48
C GLU A 34 -61.54 37.85 -28.39
N GLU A 35 -61.81 37.02 -27.38
CA GLU A 35 -60.86 36.74 -26.31
C GLU A 35 -59.66 35.90 -26.75
N GLY A 36 -59.86 35.03 -27.75
CA GLY A 36 -58.78 34.24 -28.36
C GLY A 36 -57.69 35.12 -28.98
N ASN A 37 -58.06 36.23 -29.62
CA ASN A 37 -57.14 37.16 -30.25
C ASN A 37 -56.29 37.91 -29.21
N ARG A 38 -56.91 38.30 -28.08
CA ARG A 38 -56.19 38.91 -26.95
C ARG A 38 -55.15 37.97 -26.36
N ARG A 39 -55.52 36.69 -26.21
CA ARG A 39 -54.60 35.68 -25.67
C ARG A 39 -53.42 35.43 -26.60
N TYR A 40 -53.66 35.32 -27.90
CA TYR A 40 -52.61 35.16 -28.91
C TYR A 40 -51.68 36.38 -28.96
N PHE A 41 -52.24 37.59 -28.94
CA PHE A 41 -51.45 38.83 -28.91
C PHE A 41 -50.57 38.92 -27.66
N LEU A 42 -51.12 38.64 -26.48
CA LEU A 42 -50.34 38.63 -25.24
C LEU A 42 -49.24 37.58 -25.26
N GLU A 43 -49.51 36.38 -25.78
CA GLU A 43 -48.51 35.32 -25.89
C GLU A 43 -47.34 35.74 -26.79
N MET A 44 -47.62 36.33 -27.95
CA MET A 44 -46.56 36.80 -28.86
C MET A 44 -45.81 38.01 -28.32
N VAL A 45 -46.49 38.97 -27.69
CA VAL A 45 -45.83 40.12 -27.07
C VAL A 45 -44.96 39.69 -25.89
N LEU A 46 -45.42 38.74 -25.06
CA LEU A 46 -44.62 38.22 -23.95
C LEU A 46 -43.39 37.46 -24.46
N LEU A 47 -43.55 36.64 -25.50
CA LEU A 47 -42.42 35.93 -26.12
C LEU A 47 -41.37 36.91 -26.68
N ASP A 48 -41.81 37.97 -27.36
CA ASP A 48 -40.92 39.05 -27.84
C ASP A 48 -40.19 39.74 -26.69
N ARG A 49 -40.90 40.08 -25.62
CA ARG A 49 -40.29 40.71 -24.42
C ARG A 49 -39.29 39.78 -23.73
N ASP A 50 -39.58 38.50 -23.60
CA ASP A 50 -38.68 37.52 -22.99
C ASP A 50 -37.41 37.34 -23.84
N LEU A 51 -37.56 37.31 -25.17
CA LEU A 51 -36.43 37.30 -26.10
C LEU A 51 -35.62 38.59 -26.02
N GLU A 52 -36.27 39.74 -25.89
CA GLU A 52 -35.59 41.02 -25.68
C GLU A 52 -34.88 41.07 -24.32
N VAL A 53 -35.42 40.49 -23.25
CA VAL A 53 -34.77 40.41 -21.92
C VAL A 53 -33.55 39.47 -21.97
N LEU A 54 -33.65 38.33 -22.65
CA LEU A 54 -32.51 37.42 -22.86
C LEU A 54 -31.45 38.06 -23.76
N GLY A 55 -31.86 38.80 -24.79
CA GLY A 55 -30.98 39.55 -25.68
C GLY A 55 -30.34 40.78 -25.02
N SER A 56 -31.08 41.52 -24.20
CA SER A 56 -30.63 42.73 -23.50
C SER A 56 -29.77 42.42 -22.27
N SER A 57 -30.00 41.27 -21.61
CA SER A 57 -29.05 40.70 -20.65
C SER A 57 -27.70 40.36 -21.31
N GLY A 58 -27.69 40.16 -22.64
CA GLY A 58 -26.48 40.05 -23.47
C GLY A 58 -25.95 41.37 -24.04
N GLN A 59 -26.74 42.46 -24.08
CA GLN A 59 -26.39 43.74 -24.75
C GLN A 59 -25.96 44.88 -23.82
N ARG A 60 -25.33 44.58 -22.67
CA ARG A 60 -24.25 45.48 -22.16
C ARG A 60 -22.89 45.18 -22.79
N GLY A 61 -22.82 44.26 -23.75
CA GLY A 61 -21.63 43.97 -24.54
C GLY A 61 -21.94 43.84 -26.02
N VAL A 62 -21.83 44.97 -26.73
CA VAL A 62 -21.31 45.05 -28.10
C VAL A 62 -22.19 44.45 -29.22
N ALA A 63 -22.73 45.36 -30.03
CA ALA A 63 -23.11 45.10 -31.40
C ALA A 63 -21.96 44.40 -32.17
N GLY A 64 -22.27 43.28 -32.82
CA GLY A 64 -21.43 42.76 -33.92
C GLY A 64 -20.10 42.14 -33.53
N SER A 65 -20.08 41.15 -32.64
CA SER A 65 -18.96 40.20 -32.59
C SER A 65 -19.49 38.78 -32.44
N PRO A 66 -19.22 37.86 -33.39
CA PRO A 66 -19.53 36.46 -33.18
C PRO A 66 -18.79 36.03 -31.91
N LEU A 67 -19.53 35.44 -30.97
CA LEU A 67 -18.96 34.86 -29.75
C LEU A 67 -17.77 33.99 -30.15
N PRO A 68 -16.53 34.31 -29.72
CA PRO A 68 -15.39 33.48 -30.04
C PRO A 68 -15.57 32.17 -29.29
N VAL A 69 -15.85 31.10 -30.03
CA VAL A 69 -15.92 29.72 -29.52
C VAL A 69 -14.63 29.38 -28.75
N GLU A 70 -13.51 30.02 -29.09
CA GLU A 70 -12.24 30.05 -28.37
C GLU A 70 -12.36 30.28 -26.85
N LEU A 71 -13.21 31.20 -26.38
CA LEU A 71 -13.28 31.52 -24.94
C LEU A 71 -14.03 30.44 -24.14
N VAL A 72 -14.98 29.75 -24.77
CA VAL A 72 -15.69 28.61 -24.18
C VAL A 72 -14.77 27.38 -24.13
N LEU A 73 -14.00 27.14 -25.20
CA LEU A 73 -13.02 26.05 -25.27
C LEU A 73 -11.87 26.21 -24.27
N GLN A 74 -11.38 27.44 -24.04
CA GLN A 74 -10.30 27.67 -23.07
C GLN A 74 -10.71 27.39 -21.62
N ARG A 75 -11.95 27.73 -21.23
CA ARG A 75 -12.47 27.42 -19.89
C ARG A 75 -12.73 25.92 -19.71
N GLN A 76 -13.19 25.22 -20.74
CA GLN A 76 -13.33 23.76 -20.73
C GLN A 76 -11.97 23.06 -20.66
N ARG A 77 -10.99 23.47 -21.48
CA ARG A 77 -9.63 22.90 -21.48
C ARG A 77 -8.92 23.04 -20.13
N ARG A 78 -9.05 24.18 -19.43
CA ARG A 78 -8.44 24.34 -18.09
C ARG A 78 -9.08 23.41 -17.04
N ARG A 79 -10.38 23.14 -17.11
CA ARG A 79 -11.05 22.19 -16.22
C ARG A 79 -10.67 20.74 -16.54
N THR A 80 -10.60 20.37 -17.81
CA THR A 80 -10.16 19.01 -18.21
C THR A 80 -8.68 18.79 -17.93
N VAL A 81 -7.80 19.78 -18.12
CA VAL A 81 -6.38 19.68 -17.78
C VAL A 81 -6.17 19.59 -16.27
N ARG A 82 -6.92 20.36 -15.46
CA ARG A 82 -6.85 20.26 -13.98
C ARG A 82 -7.36 18.90 -13.47
N ASN A 83 -8.45 18.40 -14.04
CA ASN A 83 -8.98 17.08 -13.67
C ASN A 83 -8.07 15.94 -14.18
N ALA A 84 -7.42 16.10 -15.35
CA ALA A 84 -6.43 15.17 -15.86
C ALA A 84 -5.16 15.14 -15.00
N LEU A 85 -4.69 16.29 -14.52
CA LEU A 85 -3.56 16.38 -13.58
C LEU A 85 -3.87 15.71 -12.24
N LEU A 86 -5.08 15.89 -11.70
CA LEU A 86 -5.53 15.21 -10.47
C LEU A 86 -5.65 13.68 -10.66
N ALA A 87 -6.17 13.23 -11.81
CA ALA A 87 -6.24 11.81 -12.13
C ALA A 87 -4.85 11.17 -12.29
N ALA A 88 -3.91 11.86 -12.94
CA ALA A 88 -2.53 11.40 -13.08
C ALA A 88 -1.83 11.26 -11.71
N ALA A 89 -2.05 12.19 -10.78
CA ALA A 89 -1.50 12.10 -9.43
C ALA A 89 -2.04 10.89 -8.65
N ALA A 90 -3.34 10.57 -8.80
CA ALA A 90 -3.92 9.38 -8.19
C ALA A 90 -3.32 8.08 -8.75
N VAL A 91 -3.09 8.01 -10.06
CA VAL A 91 -2.43 6.85 -10.69
C VAL A 91 -0.98 6.71 -10.22
N VAL A 92 -0.25 7.82 -10.07
CA VAL A 92 1.11 7.80 -9.53
C VAL A 92 1.12 7.37 -8.06
N LEU A 93 0.17 7.81 -7.24
CA LEU A 93 0.07 7.40 -5.84
C LEU A 93 -0.31 5.92 -5.69
N VAL A 94 -1.26 5.42 -6.49
CA VAL A 94 -1.64 4.00 -6.47
C VAL A 94 -0.52 3.12 -7.00
N SER A 95 0.19 3.54 -8.07
CA SER A 95 1.34 2.80 -8.58
C SER A 95 2.54 2.86 -7.62
N ALA A 96 2.79 3.98 -6.95
CA ALA A 96 3.78 4.09 -5.89
C ALA A 96 3.42 3.20 -4.70
N LEU A 97 2.15 3.18 -4.27
CA LEU A 97 1.68 2.29 -3.22
C LEU A 97 1.80 0.82 -3.62
N MET A 98 1.48 0.48 -4.87
CA MET A 98 1.61 -0.87 -5.43
C MET A 98 3.09 -1.30 -5.51
N LEU A 99 3.97 -0.41 -5.96
CA LEU A 99 5.42 -0.63 -5.97
C LEU A 99 5.98 -0.77 -4.56
N TRP A 100 5.48 0.05 -3.61
CA TRP A 100 5.87 -0.05 -2.21
C TRP A 100 5.41 -1.37 -1.60
N MET A 101 4.21 -1.83 -1.95
CA MET A 101 3.66 -3.12 -1.53
C MET A 101 4.40 -4.32 -2.16
N GLN A 102 4.99 -4.15 -3.35
CA GLN A 102 5.90 -5.13 -3.95
C GLN A 102 7.33 -5.07 -3.38
N MET A 103 7.75 -3.92 -2.85
CA MET A 103 9.06 -3.72 -2.21
C MET A 103 9.11 -4.16 -0.76
N VAL A 104 7.97 -4.41 -0.10
CA VAL A 104 7.96 -5.17 1.17
C VAL A 104 8.43 -6.57 0.82
N PRO A 105 9.61 -7.02 1.28
CA PRO A 105 10.07 -8.37 0.99
C PRO A 105 8.98 -9.32 1.46
N LYS A 106 8.39 -10.08 0.53
CA LYS A 106 7.67 -11.31 0.90
C LYS A 106 8.65 -12.01 1.82
N ARG A 107 8.26 -12.25 3.08
CA ARG A 107 9.06 -13.05 4.00
C ARG A 107 9.14 -14.43 3.38
N GLU A 108 10.09 -14.63 2.47
CA GLU A 108 10.54 -15.94 2.07
C GLU A 108 10.87 -16.60 3.40
N ALA A 109 10.11 -17.66 3.72
CA ALA A 109 10.29 -18.39 4.95
C ALA A 109 11.79 -18.62 5.09
N ALA A 110 12.41 -18.13 6.16
CA ALA A 110 13.85 -18.27 6.31
C ALA A 110 14.16 -19.77 6.32
N LEU A 111 14.69 -20.28 5.22
CA LEU A 111 14.93 -21.70 5.02
C LEU A 111 16.36 -21.96 5.48
N ALA A 112 16.52 -22.53 6.68
CA ALA A 112 17.80 -23.12 7.07
C ALA A 112 17.87 -24.53 6.50
N SER A 113 18.95 -24.88 5.82
CA SER A 113 19.15 -26.25 5.32
C SER A 113 20.03 -27.02 6.29
N PHE A 114 19.85 -28.34 6.40
CA PHE A 114 20.68 -29.13 7.30
C PHE A 114 21.17 -30.45 6.72
N ARG A 115 22.39 -30.82 7.11
CA ARG A 115 23.02 -32.10 6.81
C ARG A 115 23.12 -32.91 8.07
N ILE A 116 22.81 -34.18 7.94
CA ILE A 116 22.69 -35.12 9.06
C ILE A 116 23.66 -36.25 8.80
N THR A 117 24.34 -36.71 9.84
CA THR A 117 25.14 -37.93 9.74
C THR A 117 24.23 -39.16 9.53
N PRO A 118 24.66 -40.19 8.77
CA PRO A 118 23.79 -41.30 8.34
C PRO A 118 23.04 -42.05 9.46
N ASP A 119 23.54 -42.00 10.70
CA ASP A 119 23.00 -42.72 11.86
C ASP A 119 22.36 -41.80 12.93
N SER A 120 22.05 -40.55 12.59
CA SER A 120 21.40 -39.66 13.56
C SER A 120 19.91 -39.95 13.70
N ILE A 121 19.43 -39.95 14.95
CA ILE A 121 18.01 -40.07 15.27
C ILE A 121 17.51 -38.67 15.61
N TYR A 122 16.61 -38.14 14.80
CA TYR A 122 16.08 -36.78 14.96
C TYR A 122 14.58 -36.70 14.65
N GLU A 123 13.93 -35.71 15.24
CA GLU A 123 12.54 -35.36 14.99
C GLU A 123 12.46 -33.88 14.60
N LEU A 124 11.90 -33.58 13.43
CA LEU A 124 11.69 -32.22 12.94
C LEU A 124 10.19 -31.93 12.89
N THR A 125 9.77 -30.91 13.61
CA THR A 125 8.38 -30.43 13.61
C THR A 125 8.34 -29.00 13.07
N HIS A 126 7.37 -28.72 12.20
CA HIS A 126 7.16 -27.40 11.61
C HIS A 126 5.94 -26.72 12.24
N ALA A 127 6.08 -25.44 12.61
CA ALA A 127 4.94 -24.65 13.06
C ALA A 127 4.05 -24.23 11.88
N GLY A 128 2.84 -24.79 11.78
CA GLY A 128 1.77 -24.32 10.89
C GLY A 128 1.13 -25.42 10.02
N GLY A 129 -0.16 -25.26 9.73
CA GLY A 129 -0.93 -26.16 8.85
C GLY A 129 -0.72 -25.93 7.35
N GLY A 130 0.36 -25.23 6.97
CA GLY A 130 0.73 -24.97 5.58
C GLY A 130 1.49 -26.12 4.93
N LYS A 131 1.84 -25.97 3.64
CA LYS A 131 2.66 -26.94 2.92
C LYS A 131 4.05 -27.01 3.57
N GLN A 132 4.33 -28.12 4.27
CA GLN A 132 5.61 -28.33 4.94
C GLN A 132 6.76 -28.26 3.92
N PRO A 133 7.89 -27.63 4.26
CA PRO A 133 9.08 -27.65 3.41
C PRO A 133 9.48 -29.11 3.14
N ALA A 134 9.73 -29.43 1.87
CA ALA A 134 10.20 -30.77 1.50
C ALA A 134 11.72 -30.86 1.74
N GLY A 135 12.17 -31.98 2.32
CA GLY A 135 13.59 -32.26 2.57
C GLY A 135 14.11 -31.73 3.91
N ASN A 136 15.44 -31.63 4.02
CA ASN A 136 16.11 -31.19 5.26
C ASN A 136 16.15 -29.67 5.35
N ILE A 137 14.97 -29.05 5.46
CA ILE A 137 14.83 -27.60 5.54
C ILE A 137 14.04 -27.24 6.78
N MET A 138 14.58 -26.37 7.63
CA MET A 138 13.90 -25.75 8.76
C MET A 138 13.38 -24.38 8.35
N ALA A 139 12.07 -24.18 8.47
CA ALA A 139 11.45 -22.85 8.39
C ALA A 139 11.45 -22.17 9.76
N VAL A 140 11.21 -20.85 9.79
CA VAL A 140 10.95 -20.12 11.04
C VAL A 140 9.82 -20.78 11.83
N GLY A 141 10.04 -20.99 13.12
CA GLY A 141 9.15 -21.71 14.03
C GLY A 141 9.32 -23.23 14.03
N SER A 142 10.22 -23.78 13.21
CA SER A 142 10.50 -25.23 13.23
C SER A 142 11.32 -25.60 14.47
N HIS A 143 11.04 -26.78 15.01
CA HIS A 143 11.68 -27.34 16.17
C HIS A 143 12.35 -28.67 15.81
N LEU A 144 13.63 -28.79 16.13
CA LEU A 144 14.47 -29.95 15.86
C LEU A 144 14.94 -30.56 17.17
N VAL A 145 14.60 -31.83 17.37
CA VAL A 145 15.10 -32.66 18.47
C VAL A 145 16.06 -33.68 17.89
N ILE A 146 17.27 -33.75 18.45
CA ILE A 146 18.30 -34.71 18.07
C ILE A 146 18.51 -35.63 19.27
N ASN A 147 18.12 -36.89 19.16
CA ASN A 147 18.29 -37.88 20.23
C ASN A 147 19.71 -38.49 20.20
N HIS A 148 20.28 -38.65 19.01
CA HIS A 148 21.60 -39.23 18.80
C HIS A 148 22.24 -38.69 17.50
N GLY A 149 23.57 -38.54 17.50
CA GLY A 149 24.36 -38.10 16.34
C GLY A 149 24.60 -36.60 16.29
N ALA A 150 25.07 -36.11 15.15
CA ALA A 150 25.34 -34.69 14.93
C ALA A 150 24.58 -34.16 13.71
N VAL A 151 24.30 -32.86 13.73
CA VAL A 151 23.63 -32.14 12.64
C VAL A 151 24.39 -30.86 12.34
N GLU A 152 24.67 -30.63 11.07
CA GLU A 152 25.18 -29.37 10.55
C GLU A 152 24.03 -28.56 9.96
N LEU A 153 23.70 -27.41 10.58
CA LEU A 153 22.74 -26.44 10.06
C LEU A 153 23.49 -25.34 9.30
N ASN A 154 23.04 -25.09 8.07
CA ASN A 154 23.41 -23.90 7.31
C ASN A 154 22.24 -22.91 7.37
N LEU A 155 22.43 -21.90 8.21
CA LEU A 155 21.48 -20.81 8.44
C LEU A 155 21.72 -19.67 7.42
N PRO A 156 20.74 -18.78 7.23
CA PRO A 156 20.93 -17.58 6.42
C PRO A 156 22.14 -16.75 6.88
N TYR A 157 22.69 -15.94 5.96
CA TYR A 157 23.83 -15.05 6.22
C TYR A 157 25.16 -15.75 6.55
N GLU A 158 25.39 -16.94 5.97
CA GLU A 158 26.63 -17.72 6.15
C GLU A 158 26.92 -18.06 7.63
N VAL A 159 25.85 -18.34 8.39
CA VAL A 159 25.98 -18.86 9.75
C VAL A 159 25.94 -20.39 9.67
N ARG A 160 27.02 -21.03 10.10
CA ARG A 160 27.11 -22.48 10.24
C ARG A 160 26.93 -22.86 11.70
N ALA A 161 26.09 -23.85 11.97
CA ALA A 161 25.94 -24.41 13.30
C ALA A 161 26.16 -25.92 13.28
N LEU A 162 27.01 -26.42 14.16
CA LEU A 162 27.20 -27.85 14.40
C LEU A 162 26.57 -28.18 15.75
N ILE A 163 25.58 -29.07 15.76
CA ILE A 163 24.86 -29.46 16.97
C ILE A 163 25.05 -30.95 17.19
N GLU A 164 25.44 -31.31 18.41
CA GLU A 164 25.60 -32.68 18.85
C GLU A 164 24.45 -33.07 19.78
N GLY A 165 23.81 -34.22 19.48
CA GLY A 165 22.76 -34.80 20.29
C GLY A 165 23.31 -35.45 21.58
N PRO A 166 22.52 -35.50 22.66
CA PRO A 166 21.12 -35.10 22.75
C PRO A 166 20.92 -33.58 22.80
N ALA A 167 20.09 -33.04 21.90
CA ALA A 167 19.84 -31.60 21.76
C ALA A 167 18.41 -31.27 21.33
N SER A 168 17.93 -30.10 21.74
CA SER A 168 16.64 -29.54 21.34
C SER A 168 16.79 -28.06 21.00
N LEU A 169 16.40 -27.70 19.78
CA LEU A 169 16.50 -26.33 19.30
C LEU A 169 15.31 -25.93 18.44
N ALA A 170 15.02 -24.64 18.40
CA ALA A 170 14.02 -24.04 17.53
C ALA A 170 14.60 -22.87 16.74
N LEU A 171 14.25 -22.79 15.46
CA LEU A 171 14.58 -21.63 14.65
C LEU A 171 13.56 -20.51 14.91
N HIS A 172 13.95 -19.48 15.67
CA HIS A 172 13.04 -18.38 16.02
C HIS A 172 12.89 -17.36 14.89
N ASP A 173 14.00 -17.03 14.22
CA ASP A 173 14.05 -16.14 13.06
C ASP A 173 15.38 -16.37 12.29
N PRO A 174 15.64 -15.74 11.13
CA PRO A 174 16.85 -15.98 10.34
C PRO A 174 18.18 -15.81 11.10
N LYS A 175 18.20 -15.05 12.19
CA LYS A 175 19.39 -14.73 12.97
C LYS A 175 19.29 -15.19 14.43
N THR A 176 18.23 -15.89 14.79
CA THR A 176 18.00 -16.29 16.18
C THR A 176 17.62 -17.76 16.26
N VAL A 177 18.42 -18.51 17.00
CA VAL A 177 18.14 -19.90 17.37
C VAL A 177 17.88 -19.95 18.87
N LYS A 178 16.83 -20.66 19.26
CA LYS A 178 16.59 -21.01 20.65
C LYS A 178 17.17 -22.40 20.88
N LEU A 179 18.09 -22.55 21.82
CA LEU A 179 18.69 -23.80 22.24
C LEU A 179 18.18 -24.14 23.64
N ASP A 180 17.28 -25.12 23.75
CA ASP A 180 16.71 -25.52 25.04
C ASP A 180 17.71 -26.39 25.83
N TYR A 181 18.39 -27.31 25.14
CA TYR A 181 19.52 -28.08 25.67
C TYR A 181 20.37 -28.64 24.53
N GLY A 182 21.61 -29.04 24.84
CA GLY A 182 22.54 -29.68 23.91
C GLY A 182 23.88 -28.95 23.80
N HIS A 183 24.76 -29.51 22.99
CA HIS A 183 26.06 -28.92 22.66
C HIS A 183 26.03 -28.38 21.25
N ALA A 184 26.30 -27.08 21.08
CA ALA A 184 26.24 -26.42 19.79
C ALA A 184 27.43 -25.49 19.57
N PHE A 185 28.02 -25.57 18.39
CA PHE A 185 29.05 -24.66 17.92
C PHE A 185 28.50 -23.81 16.78
N PHE A 186 28.78 -22.52 16.81
CA PHE A 186 28.31 -21.54 15.83
C PHE A 186 29.50 -20.79 15.24
N GLU A 187 29.48 -20.62 13.92
CA GLU A 187 30.47 -19.85 13.18
C GLU A 187 29.76 -18.88 12.24
N VAL A 188 30.05 -17.59 12.39
CA VAL A 188 29.46 -16.51 11.61
C VAL A 188 30.48 -16.02 10.58
N GLY A 189 30.33 -16.46 9.32
CA GLY A 189 31.30 -16.17 8.26
C GLY A 189 31.17 -14.79 7.60
N SER A 190 29.96 -14.21 7.63
CA SER A 190 29.67 -12.95 6.93
C SER A 190 29.44 -11.77 7.87
N LYS A 191 29.65 -10.55 7.36
CA LYS A 191 29.25 -9.32 8.08
C LYS A 191 27.74 -9.21 8.26
N GLU A 192 26.97 -9.78 7.35
CA GLU A 192 25.51 -9.78 7.40
C GLU A 192 24.99 -10.70 8.50
N GLY A 193 25.72 -11.77 8.85
CA GLY A 193 25.39 -12.69 9.93
C GLY A 193 25.63 -12.10 11.32
N ARG A 194 26.38 -10.99 11.43
CA ARG A 194 26.64 -10.32 12.70
C ARG A 194 25.34 -9.98 13.43
N GLY A 195 25.36 -10.17 14.75
CA GLY A 195 24.16 -10.08 15.60
C GLY A 195 23.37 -11.38 15.68
N PHE A 196 23.91 -12.49 15.13
CA PHE A 196 23.34 -13.81 15.34
C PHE A 196 23.20 -14.10 16.83
N THR A 197 22.06 -14.63 17.23
CA THR A 197 21.72 -14.79 18.64
C THR A 197 21.32 -16.22 18.96
N VAL A 198 21.93 -16.76 20.01
CA VAL A 198 21.51 -18.00 20.65
C VAL A 198 20.77 -17.67 21.94
N ILE A 199 19.51 -18.08 22.03
CA ILE A 199 18.69 -17.94 23.24
C ILE A 199 18.72 -19.27 23.98
N SER A 200 19.28 -19.28 25.18
CA SER A 200 19.16 -20.39 26.13
C SER A 200 18.07 -20.09 27.17
N PRO A 201 17.70 -21.03 28.04
CA PRO A 201 16.67 -20.78 29.07
C PRO A 201 17.01 -19.63 30.02
N HIS A 202 18.30 -19.38 30.27
CA HIS A 202 18.76 -18.39 31.26
C HIS A 202 19.44 -17.18 30.62
N GLN A 203 20.07 -17.36 29.47
CA GLN A 203 20.94 -16.36 28.85
C GLN A 203 20.60 -16.11 27.39
N ARG A 204 20.97 -14.92 26.90
CA ARG A 204 20.92 -14.57 25.48
C ARG A 204 22.32 -14.22 25.00
N VAL A 205 22.86 -15.01 24.09
CA VAL A 205 24.24 -14.90 23.61
C VAL A 205 24.23 -14.30 22.21
N VAL A 206 24.82 -13.12 22.03
CA VAL A 206 24.80 -12.35 20.78
C VAL A 206 26.20 -12.26 20.19
N ASP A 207 26.33 -12.75 18.97
CA ASP A 207 27.53 -12.68 18.17
C ASP A 207 27.84 -11.25 17.70
N LEU A 208 29.13 -10.86 17.76
CA LEU A 208 29.64 -9.64 17.17
C LEU A 208 30.60 -9.88 15.97
N GLY A 209 30.60 -11.09 15.41
CA GLY A 209 31.42 -11.57 14.29
C GLY A 209 32.46 -12.61 14.72
N THR A 210 32.01 -13.82 15.09
CA THR A 210 32.76 -14.76 15.96
C THR A 210 32.46 -16.23 15.66
N ALA A 211 33.37 -17.10 16.09
CA ALA A 211 33.13 -18.52 16.33
C ALA A 211 33.02 -18.83 17.84
N PHE A 212 31.89 -19.40 18.28
CA PHE A 212 31.61 -19.66 19.69
C PHE A 212 30.81 -20.95 19.89
N GLY A 213 30.99 -21.60 21.04
CA GLY A 213 30.28 -22.81 21.46
C GLY A 213 29.43 -22.55 22.69
N VAL A 214 28.27 -23.20 22.74
CA VAL A 214 27.33 -23.14 23.87
C VAL A 214 26.98 -24.58 24.27
N ASP A 215 27.13 -24.90 25.55
CA ASP A 215 26.67 -26.15 26.15
C ASP A 215 25.60 -25.85 27.19
N VAL A 216 24.38 -26.34 26.93
CA VAL A 216 23.24 -26.20 27.82
C VAL A 216 22.86 -27.60 28.30
N LYS A 217 23.14 -27.90 29.57
CA LYS A 217 22.79 -29.20 30.15
C LYS A 217 21.29 -29.22 30.53
N PRO A 218 20.59 -30.35 30.28
CA PRO A 218 19.25 -30.53 30.78
C PRO A 218 19.21 -30.34 32.31
N HIS A 219 18.19 -29.63 32.80
CA HIS A 219 17.94 -29.43 34.24
C HIS A 219 19.05 -28.69 35.01
N ARG A 220 20.00 -28.03 34.33
CA ARG A 220 20.92 -27.10 34.96
C ARG A 220 20.60 -25.68 34.54
N GLU A 221 20.71 -24.76 35.48
CA GLU A 221 20.55 -23.33 35.19
C GLU A 221 21.79 -22.76 34.49
N ALA A 222 22.94 -23.37 34.74
CA ALA A 222 24.21 -22.90 34.22
C ALA A 222 24.38 -23.17 32.72
N VAL A 223 24.90 -22.18 32.00
CA VAL A 223 25.21 -22.25 30.57
C VAL A 223 26.71 -22.10 30.38
N GLU A 224 27.35 -23.07 29.74
CA GLU A 224 28.78 -22.99 29.45
C GLU A 224 28.99 -22.35 28.07
N LEU A 225 29.75 -21.26 28.03
CA LEU A 225 30.04 -20.49 26.83
C LEU A 225 31.53 -20.50 26.56
N HIS A 226 31.90 -20.86 25.33
CA HIS A 226 33.27 -20.87 24.83
C HIS A 226 33.39 -19.93 23.63
N VAL A 227 34.27 -18.94 23.71
CA VAL A 227 34.54 -17.99 22.63
C VAL A 227 35.89 -18.31 22.01
N PHE A 228 35.88 -18.82 20.78
CA PHE A 228 37.08 -19.30 20.09
C PHE A 228 37.77 -18.21 19.27
N GLN A 229 36.99 -17.35 18.60
CA GLN A 229 37.52 -16.26 17.79
C GLN A 229 36.55 -15.10 17.74
N GLY A 230 36.97 -13.87 18.07
CA GLY A 230 36.10 -12.69 17.97
C GLY A 230 35.55 -12.28 19.34
N LYS A 231 34.30 -11.79 19.36
CA LYS A 231 33.64 -11.26 20.56
C LYS A 231 32.17 -11.62 20.62
N VAL A 232 31.73 -11.99 21.82
CA VAL A 232 30.34 -12.34 22.11
C VAL A 232 29.83 -11.43 23.21
N ARG A 233 28.57 -11.02 23.11
CA ARG A 233 27.88 -10.27 24.16
C ARG A 233 26.85 -11.18 24.82
N VAL A 234 26.90 -11.28 26.14
CA VAL A 234 25.99 -12.08 26.94
C VAL A 234 24.99 -11.16 27.60
N ASP A 235 23.71 -11.33 27.28
CA ASP A 235 22.60 -10.60 27.87
C ASP A 235 21.79 -11.49 28.80
N SER A 236 21.10 -10.86 29.76
CA SER A 236 20.03 -11.53 30.49
C SER A 236 18.84 -11.78 29.55
N THR A 237 18.11 -12.88 29.77
CA THR A 237 16.82 -13.14 29.09
C THR A 237 15.79 -12.02 29.24
N LYS A 238 15.93 -11.14 30.24
CA LYS A 238 15.09 -9.95 30.44
C LYS A 238 15.51 -8.73 29.62
N GLY A 239 16.51 -8.86 28.73
CA GLY A 239 16.95 -7.78 27.83
C GLY A 239 17.89 -6.76 28.47
N VAL A 240 18.42 -7.04 29.67
CA VAL A 240 19.49 -6.24 30.26
C VAL A 240 20.79 -6.55 29.52
N MET A 241 21.40 -5.52 28.95
CA MET A 241 22.72 -5.62 28.32
C MET A 241 23.73 -6.13 29.33
N GLY A 242 24.35 -7.26 29.05
CA GLY A 242 25.38 -7.82 29.92
C GLY A 242 26.78 -7.66 29.34
N GLU A 243 27.66 -8.61 29.69
CA GLU A 243 29.10 -8.51 29.48
C GLU A 243 29.51 -8.88 28.05
N VAL A 244 30.60 -8.26 27.57
CA VAL A 244 31.23 -8.63 26.30
C VAL A 244 32.48 -9.46 26.57
N LEU A 245 32.48 -10.69 26.09
CA LEU A 245 33.57 -11.64 26.19
C LEU A 245 34.36 -11.66 24.89
N SER A 246 35.69 -11.67 24.98
CA SER A 246 36.61 -11.68 23.82
C SER A 246 37.44 -12.96 23.82
N ALA A 247 37.67 -13.54 22.65
CA ALA A 247 38.45 -14.78 22.52
C ALA A 247 39.93 -14.62 22.95
N PRO A 248 40.58 -15.70 23.42
CA PRO A 248 39.96 -16.96 23.86
C PRO A 248 39.36 -16.80 25.26
N HIS A 249 38.13 -17.26 25.48
CA HIS A 249 37.48 -17.17 26.78
C HIS A 249 36.47 -18.30 26.98
N SER A 250 36.37 -18.79 28.21
CA SER A 250 35.39 -19.78 28.62
C SER A 250 34.77 -19.37 29.94
N VAL A 251 33.45 -19.38 30.04
CA VAL A 251 32.72 -18.96 31.23
C VAL A 251 31.50 -19.85 31.46
N LEU A 252 31.19 -20.07 32.73
CA LEU A 252 29.96 -20.70 33.18
C LEU A 252 29.03 -19.59 33.68
N LEU A 253 27.91 -19.40 32.99
CA LEU A 253 26.94 -18.31 33.16
C LEU A 253 25.74 -18.77 33.97
#